data_AF-A0AA43LAD2-F1
#
_entry.id   AF-A0AA43LAD2-F1
#
_cell.length_a   1.000
_cell.length_b   1.000
_cell.length_c   1.000
_cell.angle_alpha   90.00
_cell.angle_beta   90.00
_cell.angle_gamma   90.00
#
_symmetry.space_group_name_H-M   'P 1'
#
loop_
_entity.id
_entity.type
_entity.pdbx_description
1 polymer ?
#
loop_
_entity_poly.entity_id
_entity_poly.type
_entity_poly.pdbx_seq_one_letter_code
_entity_poly.pdbx_strand_id
1 'polypeptide(L)'
;MDHHNRLVVGVAVGNGRGNSQHHFSEKDIMSVEMWKPKSNYNTPLFHTINGSFTILTTMEECVAAFPDFCSLDGNNLVNIRNVSRFKTGSYGGIAYFRNSELSTGINIKTVSSLDDIVEQAKRRKLDTRSILVAPILNLNTLGEGEFISVSDVFYIDMWEPKKNYNVPRFYTKTGVYTVGLTLQKCKDAIPYFYPAYNGNIINLDLIDQVDKDMFGYTVRFRGTEFTSPIARNRAEYLLPLLKKRS
;
A
#
# COMPACT_ATOMS: atom_id res chain seq x y z
N MET A 1 -7.83 -12.82 -16.52
CA MET A 1 -7.65 -11.39 -16.24
C MET A 1 -6.19 -11.20 -15.90
N ASP A 2 -5.57 -10.14 -16.41
CA ASP A 2 -4.14 -9.90 -16.23
C ASP A 2 -3.88 -9.40 -14.79
N HIS A 3 -3.76 -10.35 -13.85
CA HIS A 3 -3.75 -10.08 -12.41
C HIS A 3 -2.50 -9.30 -11.93
N HIS A 4 -1.59 -8.91 -12.82
CA HIS A 4 -0.27 -8.37 -12.51
C HIS A 4 -0.08 -6.88 -12.85
N ASN A 5 -1.06 -6.22 -13.47
CA ASN A 5 -0.87 -4.85 -13.97
C ASN A 5 -1.38 -3.74 -13.03
N ARG A 6 -1.52 -4.02 -11.72
CA ARG A 6 -1.98 -2.99 -10.77
C ARG A 6 -0.88 -1.97 -10.51
N LEU A 7 -1.27 -0.71 -10.36
CA LEU A 7 -0.42 0.32 -9.77
C LEU A 7 -0.69 0.34 -8.27
N VAL A 8 0.32 0.01 -7.48
CA VAL A 8 0.24 -0.09 -6.02
C VAL A 8 0.77 1.20 -5.41
N VAL A 9 0.05 1.77 -4.45
CA VAL A 9 0.50 2.93 -3.67
C VAL A 9 1.67 2.52 -2.78
N GLY A 10 2.74 3.31 -2.80
CA GLY A 10 3.93 3.07 -1.99
C GLY A 10 4.75 4.33 -1.78
N VAL A 11 5.75 4.26 -0.90
CA VAL A 11 6.71 5.32 -0.62
C VAL A 11 8.07 4.83 -1.06
N ALA A 12 8.75 5.56 -1.94
CA ALA A 12 10.09 5.21 -2.38
C ALA A 12 11.09 5.25 -1.21
N VAL A 13 12.01 4.29 -1.18
CA VAL A 13 13.04 4.15 -0.13
C VAL A 13 14.43 4.43 -0.73
N GLY A 14 15.19 5.34 -0.12
CA GLY A 14 16.58 5.68 -0.48
C GLY A 14 16.76 6.91 -1.37
N ASN A 15 18.03 7.28 -1.64
CA ASN A 15 18.43 8.50 -2.40
C ASN A 15 18.51 8.25 -3.92
N GLY A 16 17.57 7.47 -4.48
CA GLY A 16 17.42 7.35 -5.94
C GLY A 16 16.90 8.66 -6.51
N ARG A 17 17.67 9.28 -7.42
CA ARG A 17 17.36 10.55 -8.09
C ARG A 17 15.89 10.64 -8.52
N GLY A 18 15.11 11.48 -7.85
CA GLY A 18 13.85 12.03 -8.38
C GLY A 18 12.51 11.44 -7.93
N ASN A 19 12.43 10.56 -6.93
CA ASN A 19 11.18 9.81 -6.72
C ASN A 19 10.16 10.46 -5.78
N SER A 20 9.44 11.46 -6.29
CA SER A 20 8.09 11.85 -5.81
C SER A 20 6.99 10.83 -6.21
N GLN A 21 7.39 9.65 -6.70
CA GLN A 21 6.47 8.61 -7.12
C GLN A 21 5.94 7.86 -5.89
N HIS A 22 4.68 8.15 -5.56
CA HIS A 22 3.93 7.45 -4.53
C HIS A 22 3.25 6.16 -5.04
N HIS A 23 3.90 5.45 -5.96
CA HIS A 23 3.39 4.20 -6.52
C HIS A 23 4.47 3.39 -7.25
N PHE A 24 4.18 2.11 -7.48
CA PHE A 24 4.95 1.19 -8.32
C PHE A 24 4.01 0.18 -9.00
N SER A 25 4.48 -0.54 -10.02
CA SER A 25 3.68 -1.58 -10.67
C SER A 25 3.86 -2.94 -9.98
N GLU A 26 2.78 -3.70 -9.80
CA GLU A 26 2.83 -5.01 -9.16
C GLU A 26 3.66 -6.04 -9.95
N LYS A 27 3.57 -6.04 -11.29
CA LYS A 27 4.39 -6.89 -12.17
C LYS A 27 5.89 -6.61 -12.07
N ASP A 28 6.26 -5.40 -11.63
CA ASP A 28 7.65 -4.96 -11.54
C ASP A 28 8.29 -5.41 -10.22
N ILE A 29 7.51 -5.94 -9.27
CA ILE A 29 8.03 -6.43 -7.99
C ILE A 29 8.85 -7.70 -8.25
N MET A 30 10.12 -7.65 -7.89
CA MET A 30 11.06 -8.77 -7.93
C MET A 30 11.03 -9.57 -6.62
N SER A 31 11.01 -8.86 -5.50
CA SER A 31 11.12 -9.43 -4.16
C SER A 31 10.37 -8.58 -3.15
N VAL A 32 9.79 -9.21 -2.12
CA VAL A 32 9.25 -8.52 -0.95
C VAL A 32 9.86 -9.11 0.29
N GLU A 33 10.54 -8.27 1.06
CA GLU A 33 11.12 -8.67 2.35
C GLU A 33 10.60 -7.78 3.49
N MET A 34 10.86 -8.19 4.73
CA MET A 34 10.56 -7.35 5.89
C MET A 34 11.72 -6.43 6.21
N TRP A 35 11.45 -5.13 6.25
CA TRP A 35 12.40 -4.09 6.63
C TRP A 35 11.97 -3.40 7.92
N LYS A 36 12.94 -2.98 8.74
CA LYS A 36 12.70 -2.28 10.00
C LYS A 36 13.23 -0.83 9.91
N PRO A 37 12.47 0.11 9.34
CA PRO A 37 12.93 1.49 9.17
C PRO A 37 13.14 2.23 10.50
N LYS A 38 12.38 1.89 11.54
CA LYS A 38 12.41 2.54 12.86
C LYS A 38 12.16 1.51 13.96
N SER A 39 12.52 1.87 15.19
CA SER A 39 12.16 1.05 16.36
C SER A 39 10.65 0.82 16.39
N ASN A 40 10.23 -0.42 16.62
CA ASN A 40 8.83 -0.89 16.64
C ASN A 40 8.08 -0.97 15.30
N TYR A 41 8.64 -0.49 14.17
CA TYR A 41 8.02 -0.58 12.84
C TYR A 41 8.74 -1.57 11.95
N ASN A 42 8.06 -2.68 11.67
CA ASN A 42 8.40 -3.56 10.57
C ASN A 42 7.43 -3.28 9.43
N THR A 43 7.95 -3.06 8.23
CA THR A 43 7.18 -2.78 7.02
C THR A 43 7.68 -3.66 5.88
N PRO A 44 6.82 -4.09 4.96
CA PRO A 44 7.28 -4.74 3.74
C PRO A 44 8.09 -3.76 2.89
N LEU A 45 9.22 -4.23 2.37
CA LEU A 45 10.05 -3.55 1.39
C LEU A 45 9.90 -4.28 0.05
N PHE A 46 9.27 -3.61 -0.90
CA PHE A 46 9.07 -4.08 -2.27
C PHE A 46 10.28 -3.66 -3.10
N HIS A 47 11.09 -4.63 -3.50
CA HIS A 47 12.15 -4.40 -4.48
C HIS A 47 11.56 -4.56 -5.87
N THR A 48 11.52 -3.46 -6.62
CA THR A 48 11.00 -3.42 -7.99
C THR A 48 12.11 -3.11 -8.98
N ILE A 49 11.88 -3.36 -10.27
CA ILE A 49 12.84 -2.98 -11.33
C ILE A 49 13.14 -1.46 -11.34
N ASN A 50 12.22 -0.65 -10.80
CA ASN A 50 12.29 0.82 -10.79
C ASN A 50 12.75 1.39 -9.43
N GLY A 51 13.21 0.53 -8.52
CA GLY A 51 13.65 0.92 -7.18
C GLY A 51 12.87 0.24 -6.07
N SER A 52 13.16 0.61 -4.83
CA SER A 52 12.54 0.00 -3.65
C SER A 52 11.45 0.90 -3.07
N PHE A 53 10.35 0.29 -2.66
CA PHE A 53 9.18 0.97 -2.09
C PHE A 53 8.74 0.31 -0.79
N THR A 54 8.15 1.09 0.10
CA THR A 54 7.45 0.60 1.30
C THR A 54 5.99 1.09 1.30
N ILE A 55 5.20 0.69 2.28
CA ILE A 55 3.83 1.15 2.47
C ILE A 55 3.77 2.48 3.24
N LEU A 56 2.63 3.16 3.13
CA LEU A 56 2.32 4.37 3.90
C LEU A 56 2.20 4.03 5.39
N THR A 57 2.92 4.75 6.25
CA THR A 57 2.86 4.56 7.72
C THR A 57 2.49 5.83 8.47
N THR A 58 2.46 6.98 7.80
CA THR A 58 2.19 8.28 8.41
C THR A 58 1.10 9.05 7.67
N MET A 59 0.50 10.02 8.36
CA MET A 59 -0.46 10.94 7.77
C MET A 59 0.19 11.81 6.67
N GLU A 60 1.43 12.25 6.86
CA GLU A 60 2.18 13.03 5.88
C GLU A 60 2.37 12.26 4.56
N GLU A 61 2.77 11.00 4.64
CA GLU A 61 2.85 10.13 3.46
C GLU A 61 1.48 9.95 2.80
N CYS A 62 0.39 9.85 3.57
CA CYS A 62 -0.96 9.79 3.02
C CYS A 62 -1.35 11.09 2.30
N VAL A 63 -1.04 12.26 2.86
CA VAL A 63 -1.26 13.56 2.20
C VAL A 63 -0.52 13.61 0.86
N ALA A 64 0.75 13.22 0.86
CA ALA A 64 1.57 13.24 -0.34
C ALA A 64 1.10 12.22 -1.40
N ALA A 65 0.70 11.03 -0.95
CA ALA A 65 0.24 9.96 -1.82
C ALA A 65 -1.16 10.21 -2.38
N PHE A 66 -2.06 10.88 -1.64
CA PHE A 66 -3.47 11.06 -2.00
C PHE A 66 -3.83 12.53 -2.15
N PRO A 67 -3.40 13.19 -3.23
CA PRO A 67 -3.64 14.61 -3.39
C PRO A 67 -5.14 14.95 -3.40
N ASP A 68 -6.00 14.03 -3.84
CA ASP A 68 -7.46 14.20 -3.97
C ASP A 68 -8.19 14.16 -2.63
N PHE A 69 -7.47 13.83 -1.57
CA PHE A 69 -8.01 13.77 -0.24
C PHE A 69 -7.71 15.09 0.45
N CYS A 70 -8.69 15.63 1.15
CA CYS A 70 -8.56 16.93 1.82
C CYS A 70 -8.87 16.78 3.30
N SER A 71 -8.13 17.51 4.14
CA SER A 71 -8.48 17.60 5.55
C SER A 71 -9.69 18.50 5.72
N LEU A 72 -10.78 17.95 6.26
CA LEU A 72 -11.99 18.73 6.54
C LEU A 72 -12.05 19.20 8.00
N ASP A 73 -11.50 18.42 8.93
CA ASP A 73 -11.54 18.71 10.37
C ASP A 73 -10.19 18.49 11.10
N GLY A 74 -9.07 18.48 10.36
CA GLY A 74 -7.72 18.40 10.90
C GLY A 74 -7.23 16.99 11.28
N ASN A 75 -8.14 16.08 11.63
CA ASN A 75 -7.77 14.74 12.12
C ASN A 75 -7.87 13.62 11.06
N ASN A 76 -8.39 13.93 9.88
CA ASN A 76 -8.57 12.96 8.80
C ASN A 76 -8.33 13.58 7.43
N LEU A 77 -8.17 12.69 6.45
CA LEU A 77 -8.10 13.00 5.02
C LEU A 77 -9.32 12.41 4.33
N VAL A 78 -10.15 13.26 3.75
CA VAL A 78 -11.45 12.90 3.20
C VAL A 78 -11.37 12.85 1.68
N ASN A 79 -11.79 11.73 1.08
CA ASN A 79 -11.96 11.62 -0.36
C ASN A 79 -13.22 12.38 -0.79
N ILE A 80 -13.01 13.60 -1.26
CA ILE A 80 -14.10 14.53 -1.62
C ILE A 80 -14.98 13.97 -2.74
N ARG A 81 -14.44 13.12 -3.62
CA ARG A 81 -15.20 12.50 -4.73
C ARG A 81 -16.26 11.50 -4.25
N ASN A 82 -16.06 10.97 -3.04
CA ASN A 82 -17.00 10.07 -2.40
C ASN A 82 -18.05 10.79 -1.53
N VAL A 83 -17.95 12.10 -1.37
CA VAL A 83 -18.98 12.88 -0.66
C VAL A 83 -20.20 13.07 -1.56
N SER A 84 -21.38 12.75 -1.02
CA SER A 84 -22.67 12.92 -1.69
C SER A 84 -23.32 14.26 -1.40
N ARG A 85 -23.19 14.74 -0.15
CA ARG A 85 -23.75 16.01 0.30
C ARG A 85 -22.98 16.54 1.50
N PHE A 86 -23.03 17.85 1.67
CA PHE A 86 -22.56 18.57 2.85
C PHE A 86 -23.76 19.15 3.59
N LYS A 87 -23.72 19.13 4.93
CA LYS A 87 -24.65 19.86 5.79
C LYS A 87 -23.84 20.79 6.69
N THR A 88 -23.93 22.09 6.46
CA THR A 88 -23.16 23.11 7.19
C THR A 88 -24.07 23.91 8.13
N GLY A 89 -23.47 24.58 9.11
CA GLY A 89 -24.13 25.46 10.07
C GLY A 89 -23.11 26.33 10.81
N SER A 90 -23.56 27.05 11.83
CA SER A 90 -22.75 28.06 12.52
C SER A 90 -21.53 27.53 13.29
N TYR A 91 -21.44 26.22 13.51
CA TYR A 91 -20.37 25.56 14.27
C TYR A 91 -19.54 24.58 13.45
N GLY A 92 -19.68 24.59 12.11
CA GLY A 92 -19.01 23.66 11.21
C GLY A 92 -20.00 22.91 10.34
N GLY A 93 -19.68 21.68 9.97
CA GLY A 93 -20.55 20.87 9.13
C GLY A 93 -20.30 19.38 9.21
N ILE A 94 -21.04 18.65 8.38
CA ILE A 94 -20.97 17.20 8.22
C ILE A 94 -20.92 16.88 6.74
N ALA A 95 -19.95 16.07 6.33
CA ALA A 95 -19.87 15.48 4.99
C ALA A 95 -20.43 14.05 5.03
N TYR A 96 -21.38 13.74 4.16
CA TYR A 96 -22.01 12.41 4.07
C TYR A 96 -21.50 11.66 2.85
N PHE A 97 -21.04 10.42 3.04
CA PHE A 97 -20.48 9.62 1.95
C PHE A 97 -21.57 8.98 1.08
N ARG A 98 -21.32 8.86 -0.22
CA ARG A 98 -22.25 8.26 -1.19
C ARG A 98 -22.41 6.78 -0.88
N ASN A 99 -23.66 6.30 -0.89
CA ASN A 99 -24.01 4.88 -0.71
C ASN A 99 -23.48 4.29 0.61
N SER A 100 -23.44 5.10 1.69
CA SER A 100 -22.99 4.70 3.02
C SER A 100 -23.68 5.52 4.09
N GLU A 101 -23.83 4.95 5.29
CA GLU A 101 -24.24 5.67 6.50
C GLU A 101 -23.08 6.44 7.16
N LEU A 102 -21.85 6.27 6.64
CA LEU A 102 -20.68 6.96 7.16
C LEU A 102 -20.76 8.46 6.85
N SER A 103 -20.26 9.23 7.81
CA SER A 103 -20.12 10.67 7.69
C SER A 103 -18.91 11.15 8.49
N THR A 104 -18.47 12.38 8.22
CA THR A 104 -17.37 12.99 8.97
C THR A 104 -17.58 14.49 9.19
N GLY A 105 -16.95 15.02 10.23
CA GLY A 105 -17.02 16.42 10.60
C GLY A 105 -16.31 17.33 9.60
N ILE A 106 -16.72 18.60 9.61
CA ILE A 106 -16.10 19.68 8.85
C ILE A 106 -15.87 20.82 9.83
N ASN A 107 -14.63 21.29 9.92
CA ASN A 107 -14.29 22.45 10.71
C ASN A 107 -14.96 23.71 10.15
N ILE A 108 -15.40 24.62 11.01
CA ILE A 108 -15.99 25.90 10.59
C ILE A 108 -15.07 26.70 9.65
N LYS A 109 -13.75 26.63 9.84
CA LYS A 109 -12.76 27.29 8.98
C LYS A 109 -12.71 26.70 7.57
N THR A 110 -13.07 25.44 7.41
CA THR A 110 -13.09 24.75 6.12
C THR A 110 -14.38 25.02 5.33
N VAL A 111 -15.47 25.38 6.03
CA VAL A 111 -16.80 25.60 5.42
C VAL A 111 -16.74 26.64 4.29
N SER A 112 -15.99 27.73 4.47
CA SER A 112 -15.86 28.81 3.48
C SER A 112 -15.13 28.39 2.19
N SER A 113 -14.42 27.27 2.20
CA SER A 113 -13.62 26.78 1.06
C SER A 113 -14.17 25.48 0.47
N LEU A 114 -15.35 25.02 0.89
CA LEU A 114 -15.91 23.74 0.44
C LEU A 114 -16.15 23.70 -1.07
N ASP A 115 -16.66 24.79 -1.66
CA ASP A 115 -16.93 24.84 -3.10
C ASP A 115 -15.63 24.68 -3.91
N ASP A 116 -14.57 25.39 -3.52
CA ASP A 116 -13.24 25.28 -4.13
C ASP A 116 -12.67 23.86 -3.99
N ILE A 117 -12.78 23.26 -2.81
CA ILE A 117 -12.33 21.88 -2.54
C ILE A 117 -13.07 20.89 -3.45
N VAL A 118 -14.40 21.04 -3.59
CA VAL A 118 -15.23 20.19 -4.44
C VAL A 118 -14.88 20.37 -5.92
N GLU A 119 -14.69 21.60 -6.38
CA GLU A 119 -14.28 21.88 -7.76
C GLU A 119 -12.92 21.27 -8.08
N GLN A 120 -11.93 21.46 -7.20
CA GLN A 120 -10.60 20.90 -7.39
C GLN A 120 -10.64 19.37 -7.45
N ALA A 121 -11.40 18.73 -6.56
CA ALA A 121 -11.57 17.28 -6.55
C ALA A 121 -12.25 16.75 -7.83
N LYS A 122 -13.21 17.49 -8.40
CA LYS A 122 -13.90 17.12 -9.64
C LYS A 122 -12.99 17.20 -10.87
N ARG A 123 -12.07 18.17 -10.92
CA ARG A 123 -11.14 18.39 -12.05
C ARG A 123 -10.11 17.27 -12.21
N ARG A 124 -9.83 16.53 -11.14
CA ARG A 124 -8.82 15.48 -11.15
C ARG A 124 -9.35 14.16 -11.68
N LYS A 125 -8.45 13.35 -12.24
CA LYS A 125 -8.79 12.00 -12.73
C LYS A 125 -9.07 11.10 -11.53
N LEU A 126 -9.94 10.11 -11.73
CA LEU A 126 -10.17 9.09 -10.71
C LEU A 126 -8.86 8.36 -10.41
N ASP A 127 -8.53 8.24 -9.13
CA ASP A 127 -7.36 7.49 -8.68
C ASP A 127 -7.63 5.98 -8.79
N THR A 128 -6.97 5.32 -9.73
CA THR A 128 -7.14 3.90 -10.02
C THR A 128 -6.08 3.03 -9.33
N ARG A 129 -5.22 3.61 -8.49
CA ARG A 129 -4.21 2.85 -7.76
C ARG A 129 -4.85 1.95 -6.70
N SER A 130 -4.10 0.96 -6.26
CA SER A 130 -4.48 0.03 -5.20
C SER A 130 -3.62 0.19 -3.96
N ILE A 131 -4.21 -0.04 -2.79
CA ILE A 131 -3.51 0.00 -1.50
C ILE A 131 -3.43 -1.42 -0.97
N LEU A 132 -2.23 -1.87 -0.58
CA LEU A 132 -2.09 -3.12 0.18
C LEU A 132 -2.59 -2.91 1.61
N VAL A 133 -3.65 -3.61 1.97
CA VAL A 133 -4.34 -3.45 3.25
C VAL A 133 -4.58 -4.78 3.95
N ALA A 134 -5.01 -4.70 5.21
CA ALA A 134 -5.60 -5.80 5.96
C ALA A 134 -6.91 -5.30 6.62
N PRO A 135 -8.02 -6.05 6.52
CA PRO A 135 -9.27 -5.74 7.22
C PRO A 135 -9.07 -5.68 8.74
N ILE A 136 -9.65 -4.70 9.41
CA ILE A 136 -9.74 -4.65 10.87
C ILE A 136 -11.00 -5.42 11.28
N LEU A 137 -10.84 -6.65 11.76
CA LEU A 137 -11.97 -7.49 12.18
C LEU A 137 -12.42 -7.16 13.61
N ASN A 138 -11.46 -6.85 14.47
CA ASN A 138 -11.67 -6.31 15.81
C ASN A 138 -10.37 -5.61 16.28
N LEU A 139 -10.36 -5.05 17.50
CA LEU A 139 -9.24 -4.28 18.05
C LEU A 139 -7.87 -4.99 17.96
N ASN A 140 -7.84 -6.32 18.03
CA ASN A 140 -6.60 -7.10 18.09
C ASN A 140 -6.43 -8.07 16.92
N THR A 141 -7.35 -8.10 15.96
CA THR A 141 -7.38 -9.11 14.90
C THR A 141 -7.50 -8.46 13.53
N LEU A 142 -6.56 -8.80 12.65
CA LEU A 142 -6.56 -8.37 11.25
C LEU A 142 -6.87 -9.56 10.32
N GLY A 143 -7.76 -9.35 9.36
CA GLY A 143 -8.09 -10.30 8.29
C GLY A 143 -6.97 -10.46 7.28
N GLU A 144 -7.15 -11.33 6.29
CA GLU A 144 -6.17 -11.60 5.22
C GLU A 144 -5.75 -10.33 4.48
N GLY A 145 -4.50 -10.30 4.03
CA GLY A 145 -4.00 -9.18 3.22
C GLY A 145 -4.68 -9.13 1.86
N GLU A 146 -5.07 -7.94 1.41
CA GLU A 146 -5.72 -7.74 0.13
C GLU A 146 -5.39 -6.37 -0.47
N PHE A 147 -5.76 -6.17 -1.73
CA PHE A 147 -5.67 -4.88 -2.40
C PHE A 147 -7.05 -4.25 -2.54
N ILE A 148 -7.21 -3.03 -2.04
CA ILE A 148 -8.42 -2.22 -2.26
C ILE A 148 -8.13 -1.06 -3.21
N SER A 149 -9.13 -0.55 -3.91
CA SER A 149 -8.98 0.65 -4.74
C SER A 149 -8.94 1.91 -3.88
N VAL A 150 -8.08 2.87 -4.23
CA VAL A 150 -8.08 4.21 -3.61
C VAL A 150 -9.44 4.88 -3.78
N SER A 151 -10.13 4.65 -4.90
CA SER A 151 -11.46 5.23 -5.15
C SER A 151 -12.53 4.75 -4.18
N ASP A 152 -12.35 3.60 -3.52
CA ASP A 152 -13.33 3.03 -2.59
C ASP A 152 -13.18 3.59 -1.16
N VAL A 153 -12.08 4.32 -0.90
CA VAL A 153 -11.80 4.93 0.40
C VAL A 153 -12.58 6.23 0.55
N PHE A 154 -13.37 6.32 1.62
CA PHE A 154 -14.11 7.52 2.03
C PHE A 154 -13.24 8.52 2.76
N TYR A 155 -12.50 8.06 3.76
CA TYR A 155 -11.53 8.88 4.48
C TYR A 155 -10.47 8.02 5.16
N ILE A 156 -9.39 8.68 5.55
CA ILE A 156 -8.22 8.11 6.20
C ILE A 156 -7.99 8.85 7.52
N ASP A 157 -7.78 8.12 8.60
CA ASP A 157 -7.25 8.67 9.86
C ASP A 157 -6.03 7.86 10.32
N MET A 158 -5.48 8.22 11.49
CA MET A 158 -4.45 7.43 12.15
C MET A 158 -5.07 6.56 13.24
N TRP A 159 -4.68 5.29 13.25
CA TRP A 159 -5.09 4.31 14.25
C TRP A 159 -3.89 3.82 15.06
N GLU A 160 -4.06 3.72 16.38
CA GLU A 160 -3.07 3.21 17.30
C GLU A 160 -3.46 1.80 17.80
N PRO A 161 -3.16 0.70 17.06
CA PRO A 161 -3.49 -0.66 17.51
C PRO A 161 -2.69 -1.11 18.74
N LYS A 162 -1.54 -0.48 19.00
CA LYS A 162 -0.73 -0.70 20.20
C LYS A 162 0.00 0.60 20.56
N LYS A 163 0.33 0.75 21.84
CA LYS A 163 1.00 1.94 22.37
C LYS A 163 2.22 2.35 21.53
N ASN A 164 2.26 3.64 21.15
CA ASN A 164 3.30 4.28 20.33
C ASN A 164 3.44 3.69 18.91
N TYR A 165 2.38 3.10 18.38
CA TYR A 165 2.39 2.52 17.04
C TYR A 165 1.16 3.00 16.26
N ASN A 166 1.36 4.01 15.43
CA ASN A 166 0.32 4.64 14.64
C ASN A 166 0.44 4.18 13.19
N VAL A 167 -0.70 3.82 12.61
CA VAL A 167 -0.79 3.36 11.22
C VAL A 167 -2.02 3.97 10.55
N PRO A 168 -2.00 4.23 9.24
CA PRO A 168 -3.18 4.68 8.54
C PRO A 168 -4.32 3.67 8.65
N ARG A 169 -5.53 4.18 8.81
CA ARG A 169 -6.77 3.42 8.79
C ARG A 169 -7.71 4.00 7.74
N PHE A 170 -8.20 3.12 6.87
CA PHE A 170 -8.99 3.45 5.68
C PHE A 170 -10.43 3.02 5.92
N TYR A 171 -11.35 3.95 5.73
CA TYR A 171 -12.78 3.69 5.82
C TYR A 171 -13.37 3.55 4.43
N THR A 172 -14.09 2.48 4.18
CA THR A 172 -14.72 2.20 2.88
C THR A 172 -16.18 1.80 3.09
N LYS A 173 -16.88 1.47 2.00
CA LYS A 173 -18.23 0.88 2.09
C LYS A 173 -18.22 -0.54 2.65
N THR A 174 -17.17 -1.32 2.36
CA THR A 174 -17.12 -2.77 2.67
C THR A 174 -16.51 -3.07 4.04
N GLY A 175 -15.87 -2.08 4.65
CA GLY A 175 -15.27 -2.25 5.97
C GLY A 175 -14.23 -1.20 6.29
N VAL A 176 -13.52 -1.45 7.39
CA VAL A 176 -12.42 -0.62 7.87
C VAL A 176 -11.13 -1.42 7.77
N TYR A 177 -10.10 -0.80 7.23
CA TYR A 177 -8.85 -1.45 6.87
C TYR A 177 -7.67 -0.69 7.48
N THR A 178 -6.55 -1.37 7.67
CA THR A 178 -5.25 -0.72 7.91
C THR A 178 -4.23 -1.22 6.88
N VAL A 179 -3.04 -0.66 6.86
CA VAL A 179 -1.98 -1.06 5.94
C VAL A 179 -1.47 -2.48 6.20
N GLY A 180 -1.19 -3.23 5.13
CA GLY A 180 -0.72 -4.62 5.17
C GLY A 180 0.75 -4.74 5.59
N LEU A 181 1.02 -4.64 6.89
CA LEU A 181 2.38 -4.49 7.44
C LEU A 181 3.23 -5.77 7.55
N THR A 182 2.66 -6.95 7.37
CA THR A 182 3.38 -8.21 7.59
C THR A 182 3.64 -8.94 6.29
N LEU A 183 4.69 -9.77 6.28
CA LEU A 183 4.95 -10.66 5.15
C LEU A 183 3.78 -11.60 4.90
N GLN A 184 3.04 -12.00 5.95
CA GLN A 184 1.85 -12.80 5.76
C GLN A 184 0.77 -12.03 4.98
N LYS A 185 0.52 -10.75 5.31
CA LYS A 185 -0.41 -9.92 4.51
C LYS A 185 0.05 -9.75 3.07
N CYS A 186 1.37 -9.67 2.84
CA CYS A 186 1.90 -9.68 1.48
C CYS A 186 1.58 -11.03 0.79
N LYS A 187 1.87 -12.17 1.44
CA LYS A 187 1.58 -13.50 0.88
C LYS A 187 0.09 -13.71 0.59
N ASP A 188 -0.79 -13.21 1.44
CA ASP A 188 -2.24 -13.28 1.24
C ASP A 188 -2.65 -12.49 -0.02
N ALA A 189 -2.09 -11.29 -0.21
CA ALA A 189 -2.44 -10.38 -1.32
C ALA A 189 -1.76 -10.72 -2.66
N ILE A 190 -0.55 -11.30 -2.62
CA ILE A 190 0.22 -11.78 -3.78
C ILE A 190 0.61 -13.27 -3.60
N PRO A 191 -0.38 -14.19 -3.57
CA PRO A 191 -0.16 -15.60 -3.23
C PRO A 191 0.64 -16.36 -4.29
N TYR A 192 0.78 -15.77 -5.48
CA TYR A 192 1.52 -16.32 -6.60
C TYR A 192 3.04 -16.04 -6.50
N PHE A 193 3.48 -15.27 -5.51
CA PHE A 193 4.91 -15.09 -5.22
C PHE A 193 5.46 -16.29 -4.44
N TYR A 194 6.68 -16.69 -4.76
CA TYR A 194 7.30 -17.86 -4.19
C TYR A 194 8.02 -17.54 -2.87
N PRO A 195 7.79 -18.29 -1.78
CA PRO A 195 8.50 -18.09 -0.52
C PRO A 195 9.95 -18.59 -0.59
N ALA A 196 10.87 -17.68 -0.89
CA ALA A 196 12.29 -17.98 -1.09
C ALA A 196 13.02 -18.35 0.20
N TYR A 197 12.78 -17.63 1.30
CA TYR A 197 13.31 -17.93 2.63
C TYR A 197 12.45 -17.29 3.73
N ASN A 198 12.82 -17.50 5.00
CA ASN A 198 12.15 -16.88 6.14
C ASN A 198 12.27 -15.36 6.09
N GLY A 199 11.18 -14.66 5.77
CA GLY A 199 11.16 -13.20 5.70
C GLY A 199 11.12 -12.63 4.29
N ASN A 200 11.06 -13.47 3.25
CA ASN A 200 11.08 -13.02 1.86
C ASN A 200 10.21 -13.86 0.91
N ILE A 201 9.61 -13.20 -0.07
CA ILE A 201 8.90 -13.80 -1.20
C ILE A 201 9.42 -13.18 -2.50
N ILE A 202 9.50 -13.97 -3.57
CA ILE A 202 10.08 -13.56 -4.86
C ILE A 202 9.13 -13.82 -6.02
N ASN A 203 9.25 -13.01 -7.07
CA ASN A 203 8.55 -13.18 -8.33
C ASN A 203 9.35 -14.11 -9.25
N LEU A 204 8.85 -15.33 -9.47
CA LEU A 204 9.52 -16.31 -10.32
C LEU A 204 9.59 -15.88 -11.80
N ASP A 205 8.66 -15.03 -12.25
CA ASP A 205 8.60 -14.62 -13.64
C ASP A 205 9.64 -13.57 -13.99
N LEU A 206 10.30 -12.96 -13.00
CA LEU A 206 11.40 -12.02 -13.22
C LEU A 206 12.78 -12.66 -12.99
N ILE A 207 12.86 -13.93 -12.62
CA ILE A 207 14.14 -14.61 -12.41
C ILE A 207 14.88 -14.79 -13.73
N ASP A 208 16.16 -14.47 -13.71
CA ASP A 208 17.10 -14.76 -14.79
C ASP A 208 17.83 -16.09 -14.53
N GLN A 209 18.50 -16.16 -13.39
CA GLN A 209 19.26 -17.33 -12.96
C GLN A 209 19.26 -17.50 -11.45
N VAL A 210 19.55 -18.72 -11.01
CA VAL A 210 19.80 -19.05 -9.61
C VAL A 210 21.22 -19.56 -9.51
N ASP A 211 22.08 -18.76 -8.87
CA ASP A 211 23.47 -19.09 -8.65
C ASP A 211 23.64 -19.88 -7.36
N LYS A 212 24.60 -20.80 -7.38
CA LYS A 212 25.07 -21.50 -6.19
C LYS A 212 26.48 -21.02 -5.88
N ASP A 213 26.67 -20.49 -4.68
CA ASP A 213 27.98 -20.13 -4.16
C ASP A 213 28.32 -20.95 -2.89
N MET A 214 29.44 -20.65 -2.26
CA MET A 214 29.90 -21.34 -1.05
C MET A 214 29.03 -21.04 0.19
N PHE A 215 28.24 -19.97 0.17
CA PHE A 215 27.42 -19.49 1.28
C PHE A 215 25.92 -19.81 1.10
N GLY A 216 25.49 -20.21 -0.09
CA GLY A 216 24.13 -20.64 -0.35
C GLY A 216 23.72 -20.52 -1.81
N TYR A 217 22.47 -20.12 -2.00
CA TYR A 217 21.88 -19.90 -3.31
C TYR A 217 21.36 -18.47 -3.38
N THR A 218 21.56 -17.85 -4.53
CA THR A 218 21.20 -16.46 -4.80
C THR A 218 20.41 -16.37 -6.09
N VAL A 219 19.27 -15.69 -6.04
CA VAL A 219 18.42 -15.42 -7.20
C VAL A 219 18.86 -14.10 -7.84
N ARG A 220 19.10 -14.12 -9.16
CA ARG A 220 19.27 -12.91 -9.97
C ARG A 220 18.01 -12.64 -10.78
N PHE A 221 17.67 -11.37 -10.93
CA PHE A 221 16.49 -10.94 -11.67
C PHE A 221 16.86 -10.30 -13.01
N ARG A 222 16.06 -10.55 -14.04
CA ARG A 222 16.31 -10.10 -15.41
C ARG A 222 16.40 -8.57 -15.49
N GLY A 223 17.46 -8.08 -16.11
CA GLY A 223 17.65 -6.66 -16.38
C GLY A 223 17.99 -5.79 -15.17
N THR A 224 18.40 -6.38 -14.04
CA THR A 224 18.80 -5.63 -12.84
C THR A 224 20.02 -6.24 -12.16
N GLU A 225 20.76 -5.43 -11.39
CA GLU A 225 21.84 -5.91 -10.50
C GLU A 225 21.30 -6.41 -9.14
N PHE A 226 19.99 -6.30 -8.90
CA PHE A 226 19.41 -6.74 -7.64
C PHE A 226 19.42 -8.26 -7.54
N THR A 227 19.81 -8.75 -6.35
CA THR A 227 19.81 -10.18 -6.04
C THR A 227 19.07 -10.43 -4.74
N SER A 228 18.45 -11.61 -4.61
CA SER A 228 17.72 -12.00 -3.41
C SER A 228 18.17 -13.38 -2.93
N PRO A 229 18.42 -13.59 -1.63
CA PRO A 229 18.80 -14.89 -1.13
C PRO A 229 17.64 -15.88 -1.23
N ILE A 230 17.95 -17.17 -1.33
CA ILE A 230 16.98 -18.25 -1.35
C ILE A 230 17.49 -19.46 -0.54
N ALA A 231 16.60 -20.10 0.22
CA ALA A 231 16.95 -21.28 0.99
C ALA A 231 17.31 -22.45 0.07
N ARG A 232 18.30 -23.26 0.45
CA ARG A 232 18.81 -24.38 -0.37
C ARG A 232 17.72 -25.31 -0.89
N ASN A 233 16.84 -25.81 -0.01
CA ASN A 233 15.75 -26.70 -0.39
C ASN A 233 14.76 -26.04 -1.38
N ARG A 234 14.57 -24.71 -1.25
CA ARG A 234 13.72 -23.92 -2.14
C ARG A 234 14.36 -23.70 -3.50
N ALA A 235 15.67 -23.48 -3.55
CA ALA A 235 16.45 -23.35 -4.77
C ALA A 235 16.54 -24.68 -5.55
N GLU A 236 16.84 -25.78 -4.86
CA GLU A 236 16.90 -27.13 -5.44
C GLU A 236 15.56 -27.55 -6.05
N TYR A 237 14.43 -27.08 -5.48
CA TYR A 237 13.11 -27.26 -6.06
C TYR A 237 12.87 -26.42 -7.33
N LEU A 238 13.37 -25.17 -7.38
CA LEU A 238 13.16 -24.26 -8.51
C LEU A 238 14.05 -24.57 -9.73
N LEU A 239 15.29 -25.00 -9.52
CA LEU A 239 16.27 -25.21 -10.60
C LEU A 239 15.75 -26.10 -11.75
N PRO A 240 15.07 -27.25 -11.51
CA PRO A 240 14.48 -28.05 -12.57
C PRO A 240 13.33 -27.37 -13.32
N LEU A 241 12.60 -26.46 -12.66
CA LEU A 241 11.46 -25.74 -13.26
C LEU A 241 11.94 -24.63 -14.22
N LEU A 242 13.04 -23.95 -13.86
CA LEU A 242 13.64 -22.90 -14.69
C LEU A 242 14.25 -23.47 -15.98
N LYS A 243 14.89 -24.65 -15.91
CA LYS A 243 15.44 -25.35 -17.09
C LYS A 243 14.40 -25.77 -18.14
N LYS A 244 13.11 -25.84 -17.78
CA LYS A 244 12.02 -26.17 -18.70
C LYS A 244 11.45 -24.94 -19.42
N ARG A 245 11.79 -23.73 -18.97
CA ARG A 245 11.30 -22.46 -19.53
C ARG A 245 12.26 -21.83 -20.55
N SER A 246 13.54 -22.23 -20.52
CA SER A 246 14.60 -21.89 -21.48
C SER A 246 14.60 -22.82 -22.66
#